data_AF-A0A1I7VTR4-F1
#
_entry.id   AF-A0A1I7VTR4-F1
#
_cell.length_a   1.000
_cell.length_b   1.000
_cell.length_c   1.000
_cell.angle_alpha   90.00
_cell.angle_beta   90.00
_cell.angle_gamma   90.00
#
_symmetry.space_group_name_H-M   'P 1'
#
loop_
_entity.id
_entity.type
_entity.pdbx_description
1 polymer ?
#
loop_
_entity_poly.entity_id
_entity_poly.type
_entity_poly.pdbx_seq_one_letter_code
_entity_poly.pdbx_strand_id
1 'polypeptide(L)'
;MPGIHTFYDGSMLLQPIANSLSIGIDKINLVVCQIISLMLSYLHYSIFSTTNVSRTARIASPAIFGLIFCHFCYGNAMKHLMLLVGLSFAIMHSSPPEIVHKCVFLFSMGYLVFIHWYRWYILTESTVDITGPLMILVQKVTMLAFSLHDGKVKKREELNEIQKREALKSVPDVLSFLSYMFHFQAVLTGPACFYTDYIAWIDGTAAIGKDGKIEKPWHAVLNKLLQAVVFMLLYVFLGDCFTPDIIIDKKYMNLNWIQGLFILYIVMAFQRVPYYVAWTLADAIFNLSGFGFKGYDSDGKPQWDLVSNVKPWKVETALNFKETLEAWNCCTMYWLRRVAYDRAPKGYRTLSTYLLSAVWHGFFLGYYVTFLTGALFTVSARTIRRCLRWRFQRNEFLRRLYDLLTFVVTKIALSYASYPFVMLHLGPGLYFYRQMYFFLHFSALFAILLLPRILPPESKPIQIGDVKKSS
;
A
#
# COMPACT_ATOMS: atom_id res chain seq x y z
N MET A 1 26.65 -14.67 11.00
CA MET A 1 27.53 -13.49 10.82
C MET A 1 26.67 -12.27 10.54
N PRO A 2 26.84 -11.15 11.27
CA PRO A 2 26.31 -9.86 10.86
C PRO A 2 27.02 -9.40 9.57
N GLY A 3 26.27 -9.01 8.54
CA GLY A 3 26.78 -8.65 7.20
C GLY A 3 25.67 -8.63 6.13
N ILE A 4 26.02 -8.47 4.85
CA ILE A 4 25.07 -8.35 3.70
C ILE A 4 24.07 -9.51 3.64
N HIS A 5 24.52 -10.74 3.95
CA HIS A 5 23.68 -11.96 4.03
C HIS A 5 22.55 -11.88 5.08
N THR A 6 22.53 -10.85 5.93
CA THR A 6 21.41 -10.64 6.85
C THR A 6 20.15 -10.19 6.12
N PHE A 7 20.31 -9.47 5.00
CA PHE A 7 19.21 -8.86 4.26
C PHE A 7 18.90 -9.60 2.97
N TYR A 8 19.92 -10.15 2.32
CA TYR A 8 19.76 -10.91 1.09
C TYR A 8 20.82 -12.01 1.02
N ASP A 9 20.38 -13.25 0.91
CA ASP A 9 21.20 -14.44 0.71
C ASP A 9 20.50 -15.39 -0.29
N GLY A 10 19.88 -14.80 -1.32
CA GLY A 10 19.04 -15.51 -2.29
C GLY A 10 19.80 -16.48 -3.19
N SER A 11 19.04 -17.29 -3.94
CA SER A 11 19.58 -18.26 -4.87
C SER A 11 20.44 -17.62 -5.96
N MET A 12 21.60 -18.22 -6.22
CA MET A 12 22.50 -17.84 -7.32
C MET A 12 22.26 -18.66 -8.60
N LEU A 13 21.23 -19.53 -8.62
CA LEU A 13 20.91 -20.42 -9.74
C LEU A 13 20.74 -19.66 -11.06
N LEU A 14 20.17 -18.46 -11.00
CA LEU A 14 19.86 -17.63 -12.18
C LEU A 14 20.94 -16.58 -12.48
N GLN A 15 22.11 -16.66 -11.85
CA GLN A 15 23.21 -15.71 -12.08
C GLN A 15 23.62 -15.58 -13.56
N PRO A 16 23.67 -16.66 -14.36
CA PRO A 16 23.99 -16.53 -15.79
C PRO A 16 22.99 -15.64 -16.55
N ILE A 17 21.70 -15.74 -16.21
CA ILE A 17 20.63 -14.91 -16.82
C ILE A 17 20.77 -13.46 -16.34
N ALA A 18 21.00 -13.26 -15.03
CA ALA A 18 21.21 -11.95 -14.44
C ALA A 18 22.38 -11.20 -15.12
N ASN A 19 23.51 -11.89 -15.33
CA ASN A 19 24.66 -11.36 -16.03
C ASN A 19 24.35 -11.02 -17.50
N SER A 20 23.64 -11.92 -18.21
CA SER A 20 23.27 -11.69 -19.62
C SER A 20 22.35 -10.48 -19.81
N LEU A 21 21.50 -10.19 -18.83
CA LEU A 21 20.56 -9.06 -18.88
C LEU A 21 21.10 -7.80 -18.22
N SER A 22 22.27 -7.86 -17.56
CA SER A 22 22.79 -6.77 -16.71
C SER A 22 21.79 -6.31 -15.64
N ILE A 23 21.05 -7.25 -15.06
CA ILE A 23 20.05 -7.01 -14.00
C ILE A 23 20.50 -7.74 -12.73
N GLY A 24 20.31 -7.12 -11.56
CA GLY A 24 20.61 -7.73 -10.27
C GLY A 24 19.87 -9.07 -10.06
N ILE A 25 20.57 -10.06 -9.52
CA ILE A 25 20.05 -11.42 -9.29
C ILE A 25 18.80 -11.43 -8.40
N ASP A 26 18.73 -10.51 -7.44
CA ASP A 26 17.59 -10.27 -6.56
C ASP A 26 16.31 -9.93 -7.33
N LYS A 27 16.43 -9.08 -8.36
CA LYS A 27 15.30 -8.70 -9.23
C LYS A 27 14.88 -9.86 -10.14
N ILE A 28 15.85 -10.61 -10.68
CA ILE A 28 15.57 -11.78 -11.52
C ILE A 28 14.84 -12.86 -10.71
N ASN A 29 15.32 -13.16 -9.50
CA ASN A 29 14.68 -14.13 -8.61
C ASN A 29 13.23 -13.73 -8.29
N LEU A 30 13.00 -12.45 -7.97
CA LEU A 30 11.67 -11.92 -7.72
C LEU A 30 10.74 -12.11 -8.94
N VAL A 31 11.18 -11.72 -10.14
CA VAL A 31 10.38 -11.82 -11.36
C VAL A 31 10.04 -13.28 -11.69
N VAL A 32 11.01 -14.19 -11.57
CA VAL A 32 10.77 -15.62 -11.80
C VAL A 32 9.75 -16.19 -10.81
N CYS A 33 9.84 -15.85 -9.53
CA CYS A 33 8.83 -16.27 -8.56
C CYS A 33 7.43 -15.70 -8.87
N GLN A 34 7.32 -14.48 -9.41
CA GLN A 34 6.03 -13.91 -9.84
C GLN A 34 5.45 -14.65 -11.05
N ILE A 35 6.28 -15.06 -12.01
CA ILE A 35 5.86 -15.89 -13.16
C ILE A 35 5.38 -17.26 -12.68
N ILE A 36 6.13 -17.92 -11.79
CA ILE A 36 5.72 -19.19 -11.19
C ILE A 36 4.43 -19.00 -10.37
N SER A 37 4.27 -17.87 -9.68
CA SER A 37 3.04 -17.54 -8.96
C SER A 37 1.82 -17.47 -9.87
N LEU A 38 1.94 -16.96 -11.11
CA LEU A 38 0.85 -17.00 -12.09
C LEU A 38 0.49 -18.45 -12.44
N MET A 39 1.48 -19.30 -12.70
CA MET A 39 1.26 -20.71 -13.01
C MET A 39 0.58 -21.45 -11.84
N LEU A 40 1.08 -21.25 -10.61
CA LEU A 40 0.49 -21.80 -9.39
C LEU A 40 -0.93 -21.27 -9.15
N SER A 41 -1.20 -20.00 -9.45
CA SER A 41 -2.54 -19.43 -9.32
C SER A 41 -3.53 -20.10 -10.26
N TYR A 42 -3.15 -20.34 -11.51
CA TYR A 42 -3.97 -21.08 -12.46
C TYR A 42 -4.23 -22.52 -12.01
N LEU A 43 -3.19 -23.22 -11.52
CA LEU A 43 -3.33 -24.56 -10.95
C LEU A 43 -4.26 -24.57 -9.74
N HIS A 44 -4.13 -23.59 -8.84
CA HIS A 44 -4.99 -23.46 -7.68
C HIS A 44 -6.45 -23.23 -8.09
N TYR A 45 -6.71 -22.34 -9.04
CA TYR A 45 -8.06 -22.10 -9.54
C TYR A 45 -8.67 -23.33 -10.22
N SER A 46 -7.86 -24.09 -10.96
CA SER A 46 -8.35 -25.23 -11.76
C SER A 46 -8.54 -26.51 -10.95
N ILE A 47 -7.69 -26.74 -9.95
CA ILE A 47 -7.61 -28.03 -9.24
C ILE A 47 -8.11 -27.92 -7.79
N PHE A 48 -7.81 -26.82 -7.08
CA PHE A 48 -8.04 -26.69 -5.64
C PHE A 48 -9.47 -26.26 -5.30
N SER A 49 -10.46 -26.91 -5.92
CA SER A 49 -11.87 -26.75 -5.56
C SER A 49 -12.21 -27.48 -4.26
N THR A 50 -13.29 -27.07 -3.60
CA THR A 50 -13.86 -27.73 -2.40
C THR A 50 -14.22 -29.20 -2.64
N THR A 51 -14.52 -29.57 -3.88
CA THR A 51 -14.93 -30.92 -4.27
C THR A 51 -13.75 -31.85 -4.52
N ASN A 52 -12.62 -31.31 -4.96
CA ASN A 52 -11.51 -32.11 -5.49
C ASN A 52 -10.35 -32.23 -4.49
N VAL A 53 -10.18 -31.26 -3.60
CA VAL A 53 -9.01 -31.17 -2.72
C VAL A 53 -9.44 -30.91 -1.27
N SER A 54 -8.84 -31.66 -0.35
CA SER A 54 -9.11 -31.50 1.09
C SER A 54 -8.80 -30.08 1.57
N ARG A 55 -9.55 -29.59 2.55
CA ARG A 55 -9.31 -28.27 3.16
C ARG A 55 -7.86 -28.12 3.64
N THR A 56 -7.30 -29.16 4.27
CA THR A 56 -5.91 -29.16 4.75
C THR A 56 -4.92 -28.92 3.61
N ALA A 57 -5.09 -29.58 2.46
CA ALA A 57 -4.21 -29.36 1.30
C ALA A 57 -4.39 -27.96 0.70
N ARG A 58 -5.63 -27.44 0.65
CA ARG A 58 -5.92 -26.06 0.22
C ARG A 58 -5.28 -25.00 1.14
N ILE A 59 -5.16 -25.28 2.44
CA ILE A 59 -4.48 -24.40 3.40
C ILE A 59 -2.96 -24.58 3.36
N ALA A 60 -2.46 -25.81 3.30
CA ALA A 60 -1.03 -26.05 3.37
C ALA A 60 -0.30 -25.61 2.10
N SER A 61 -0.89 -25.84 0.91
CA SER A 61 -0.20 -25.62 -0.36
C SER A 61 0.25 -24.17 -0.56
N PRO A 62 -0.56 -23.12 -0.29
CA PRO A 62 -0.12 -21.76 -0.53
C PRO A 62 1.04 -21.36 0.38
N ALA A 63 1.04 -21.86 1.63
CA ALA A 63 2.09 -21.66 2.61
C ALA A 63 3.41 -22.30 2.15
N ILE A 64 3.35 -23.56 1.71
CA ILE A 64 4.54 -24.31 1.26
C ILE A 64 5.21 -23.59 0.10
N PHE A 65 4.45 -23.21 -0.93
CA PHE A 65 5.01 -22.50 -2.07
C PHE A 65 5.57 -21.13 -1.69
N GLY A 66 4.90 -20.39 -0.80
CA GLY A 66 5.41 -19.09 -0.39
C GLY A 66 6.65 -19.19 0.49
N LEU A 67 6.78 -20.22 1.34
CA LEU A 67 8.01 -20.50 2.09
C LEU A 67 9.16 -20.86 1.13
N ILE A 68 8.90 -21.66 0.08
CA ILE A 68 9.86 -21.96 -0.99
C ILE A 68 10.31 -20.66 -1.68
N PHE A 69 9.38 -19.76 -2.01
CA PHE A 69 9.71 -18.47 -2.62
C PHE A 69 10.53 -17.58 -1.70
N CYS A 70 10.21 -17.51 -0.40
CA CYS A 70 11.01 -16.78 0.57
C CYS A 70 12.44 -17.32 0.64
N HIS A 71 12.60 -18.64 0.70
CA HIS A 71 13.92 -19.25 0.72
C HIS A 71 14.67 -19.03 -0.60
N PHE A 72 14.01 -19.16 -1.75
CA PHE A 72 14.62 -18.93 -3.05
C PHE A 72 15.07 -17.47 -3.23
N CYS A 73 14.24 -16.51 -2.85
CA CYS A 73 14.54 -15.09 -3.02
C CYS A 73 15.53 -14.56 -1.96
N TYR A 74 15.48 -15.05 -0.72
CA TYR A 74 16.20 -14.41 0.40
C TYR A 74 17.11 -15.35 1.20
N GLY A 75 17.07 -16.66 0.95
CA GLY A 75 17.86 -17.68 1.62
C GLY A 75 17.76 -17.61 3.15
N ASN A 76 18.92 -17.51 3.80
CA ASN A 76 19.01 -17.48 5.27
C ASN A 76 18.39 -16.23 5.91
N ALA A 77 18.19 -15.14 5.16
CA ALA A 77 17.51 -13.95 5.66
C ALA A 77 16.04 -14.24 6.03
N MET A 78 15.45 -15.30 5.48
CA MET A 78 14.09 -15.77 5.82
C MET A 78 13.87 -16.01 7.33
N LYS A 79 14.93 -16.27 8.10
CA LYS A 79 14.87 -16.35 9.58
C LYS A 79 14.19 -15.13 10.21
N HIS A 80 14.33 -13.95 9.62
CA HIS A 80 13.70 -12.73 10.13
C HIS A 80 12.18 -12.77 9.98
N LEU A 81 11.67 -13.33 8.88
CA LEU A 81 10.24 -13.54 8.67
C LEU A 81 9.69 -14.59 9.64
N MET A 82 10.41 -15.70 9.80
CA MET A 82 10.03 -16.79 10.70
C MET A 82 9.97 -16.32 12.15
N LEU A 83 10.96 -15.53 12.59
CA LEU A 83 11.00 -14.96 13.94
C LEU A 83 9.84 -13.99 14.17
N LEU A 84 9.59 -13.06 13.24
CA LEU A 84 8.46 -12.12 13.33
C LEU A 84 7.13 -12.87 13.47
N VAL A 85 6.88 -13.84 12.59
CA VAL A 85 5.62 -14.60 12.54
C VAL A 85 5.47 -15.48 13.78
N GLY A 86 6.50 -16.25 14.13
CA GLY A 86 6.47 -17.18 15.26
C GLY A 86 6.29 -16.48 16.61
N LEU A 87 7.07 -15.41 16.88
CA LEU A 87 6.93 -14.66 18.13
C LEU A 87 5.61 -13.89 18.20
N SER A 88 5.14 -13.32 17.10
CA SER A 88 3.82 -12.67 17.09
C SER A 88 2.68 -13.66 17.38
N PHE A 89 2.78 -14.89 16.88
CA PHE A 89 1.81 -15.94 17.16
C PHE A 89 1.82 -16.36 18.64
N ALA A 90 3.02 -16.51 19.21
CA ALA A 90 3.19 -16.81 20.63
C ALA A 90 2.62 -15.67 21.51
N ILE A 91 2.88 -14.41 21.15
CA ILE A 91 2.31 -13.23 21.83
C ILE A 91 0.78 -13.24 21.70
N MET A 92 0.21 -13.57 20.53
CA MET A 92 -1.24 -13.65 20.37
C MET A 92 -1.92 -14.70 21.25
N HIS A 93 -1.25 -15.83 21.50
CA HIS A 93 -1.77 -16.89 22.37
C HIS A 93 -1.62 -16.59 23.86
N SER A 94 -0.53 -15.92 24.23
CA SER A 94 -0.20 -15.65 25.64
C SER A 94 -0.76 -14.34 26.18
N SER A 95 -1.08 -13.37 25.32
CA SER A 95 -1.56 -12.06 25.75
C SER A 95 -3.06 -12.06 26.07
N PRO A 96 -3.50 -11.36 27.12
CA PRO A 96 -4.91 -11.07 27.35
C PRO A 96 -5.57 -10.36 26.15
N PRO A 97 -6.84 -10.66 25.82
CA PRO A 97 -7.54 -10.03 24.69
C PRO A 97 -7.56 -8.50 24.71
N GLU A 98 -7.51 -7.88 25.90
CA GLU A 98 -7.55 -6.44 26.12
C GLU A 98 -6.31 -5.73 25.55
N ILE A 99 -5.15 -6.41 25.56
CA ILE A 99 -3.85 -5.82 25.19
C ILE A 99 -3.16 -6.51 24.03
N VAL A 100 -3.67 -7.65 23.56
CA VAL A 100 -3.03 -8.46 22.49
C VAL A 100 -2.63 -7.64 21.26
N HIS A 101 -3.50 -6.75 20.79
CA HIS A 101 -3.23 -5.89 19.64
C HIS A 101 -2.06 -4.93 19.89
N LYS A 102 -1.90 -4.41 21.11
CA LYS A 102 -0.78 -3.53 21.48
C LYS A 102 0.51 -4.32 21.58
N CYS A 103 0.49 -5.49 22.22
CA CYS A 103 1.66 -6.35 22.38
C CYS A 103 2.21 -6.79 21.02
N VAL A 104 1.35 -7.30 20.13
CA VAL A 104 1.75 -7.69 18.77
C VAL A 104 2.25 -6.49 17.99
N PHE A 105 1.53 -5.35 18.04
CA PHE A 105 1.94 -4.15 17.31
C PHE A 105 3.29 -3.61 17.76
N LEU A 106 3.53 -3.49 19.07
CA LEU A 106 4.80 -3.02 19.62
C LEU A 106 5.96 -3.95 19.24
N PHE A 107 5.77 -5.27 19.36
CA PHE A 107 6.77 -6.24 18.95
C PHE A 107 7.03 -6.17 17.43
N SER A 108 5.99 -6.26 16.61
CA SER A 108 6.14 -6.37 15.16
C SER A 108 6.71 -5.09 14.54
N MET A 109 6.22 -3.92 14.97
CA MET A 109 6.76 -2.64 14.53
C MET A 109 8.16 -2.40 15.09
N GLY A 110 8.40 -2.71 16.36
CA GLY A 110 9.72 -2.56 16.99
C GLY A 110 10.78 -3.42 16.30
N TYR A 111 10.45 -4.66 15.97
CA TYR A 111 11.33 -5.53 15.22
C TYR A 111 11.58 -5.04 13.79
N LEU A 112 10.55 -4.57 13.08
CA LEU A 112 10.70 -3.98 11.75
C LEU A 112 11.60 -2.73 11.78
N VAL A 113 11.39 -1.85 12.76
CA VAL A 113 12.22 -0.67 13.02
C VAL A 113 13.67 -1.09 13.25
N PHE A 114 13.93 -2.08 14.12
CA PHE A 114 15.28 -2.61 14.33
C PHE A 114 15.93 -3.12 13.03
N ILE A 115 15.20 -3.87 12.21
CA ILE A 115 15.71 -4.37 10.93
C ILE A 115 15.98 -3.22 9.96
N HIS A 116 15.12 -2.20 9.89
CA HIS A 116 15.38 -1.01 9.06
C HIS A 116 16.59 -0.20 9.53
N TRP A 117 16.78 -0.04 10.84
CA TRP A 117 17.96 0.61 11.40
C TRP A 117 19.22 -0.15 11.02
N TYR A 118 19.20 -1.47 11.21
CA TYR A 118 20.33 -2.32 10.88
C TYR A 118 20.63 -2.31 9.37
N ARG A 119 19.58 -2.25 8.54
CA ARG A 119 19.69 -2.11 7.08
C ARG A 119 20.36 -0.81 6.70
N TRP A 120 19.88 0.29 7.28
CA TRP A 120 20.44 1.62 7.06
C TRP A 120 21.90 1.73 7.49
N TYR A 121 22.30 0.99 8.53
CA TYR A 121 23.67 0.96 9.02
C TYR A 121 24.64 0.17 8.13
N ILE A 122 24.17 -0.91 7.49
CA ILE A 122 25.04 -1.85 6.76
C ILE A 122 25.00 -1.70 5.23
N LEU A 123 23.82 -1.53 4.65
CA LEU A 123 23.68 -1.58 3.19
C LEU A 123 24.08 -0.25 2.56
N THR A 124 25.03 -0.32 1.63
CA THR A 124 25.48 0.81 0.80
C THR A 124 24.76 0.86 -0.54
N GLU A 125 24.10 -0.23 -0.95
CA GLU A 125 23.43 -0.35 -2.24
C GLU A 125 21.97 -0.80 -2.08
N SER A 126 21.14 -0.45 -3.06
CA SER A 126 19.72 -0.79 -3.08
C SER A 126 19.50 -2.20 -3.65
N THR A 127 19.08 -3.13 -2.80
CA THR A 127 18.68 -4.49 -3.18
C THR A 127 17.22 -4.75 -2.85
N VAL A 128 16.59 -5.68 -3.58
CA VAL A 128 15.29 -6.26 -3.22
C VAL A 128 15.52 -7.25 -2.08
N ASP A 129 15.46 -6.74 -0.86
CA ASP A 129 15.82 -7.49 0.34
C ASP A 129 14.60 -7.94 1.17
N ILE A 130 14.89 -8.64 2.27
CA ILE A 130 13.92 -9.23 3.18
C ILE A 130 12.95 -8.22 3.83
N THR A 131 13.28 -6.91 3.83
CA THR A 131 12.44 -5.89 4.46
C THR A 131 11.10 -5.72 3.76
N GLY A 132 11.02 -5.92 2.44
CA GLY A 132 9.75 -5.85 1.70
C GLY A 132 8.70 -6.85 2.22
N PRO A 133 8.98 -8.17 2.21
CA PRO A 133 8.12 -9.17 2.84
C PRO A 133 7.86 -8.92 4.32
N LEU A 134 8.88 -8.47 5.07
CA LEU A 134 8.74 -8.19 6.50
C LEU A 134 7.71 -7.08 6.74
N MET A 135 7.74 -6.01 5.95
CA MET A 135 6.78 -4.92 5.99
C MET A 135 5.35 -5.42 5.75
N ILE A 136 5.12 -6.33 4.79
CA ILE A 136 3.81 -6.93 4.52
C ILE A 136 3.35 -7.84 5.67
N LEU A 137 4.24 -8.66 6.24
CA LEU A 137 3.92 -9.51 7.39
C LEU A 137 3.53 -8.70 8.62
N VAL A 138 4.19 -7.56 8.87
CA VAL A 138 3.78 -6.64 9.94
C VAL A 138 2.36 -6.13 9.74
N GLN A 139 1.97 -5.80 8.51
CA GLN A 139 0.58 -5.40 8.23
C GLN A 139 -0.39 -6.54 8.57
N LYS A 140 -0.14 -7.73 8.05
CA LYS A 140 -1.02 -8.91 8.22
C LYS A 140 -1.17 -9.29 9.69
N VAL A 141 -0.06 -9.36 10.43
CA VAL A 141 -0.06 -9.79 11.83
C VAL A 141 -0.70 -8.77 12.76
N THR A 142 -0.49 -7.47 12.51
CA THR A 142 -1.14 -6.43 13.30
C THR A 142 -2.62 -6.32 12.97
N MET A 143 -3.03 -6.38 11.69
CA MET A 143 -4.46 -6.43 11.34
C MET A 143 -5.17 -7.58 12.07
N LEU A 144 -4.58 -8.78 12.05
CA LEU A 144 -5.11 -9.95 12.74
C LEU A 144 -5.25 -9.72 14.25
N ALA A 145 -4.22 -9.19 14.91
CA ALA A 145 -4.25 -8.94 16.35
C ALA A 145 -5.27 -7.87 16.74
N PHE A 146 -5.43 -6.81 15.94
CA PHE A 146 -6.46 -5.79 16.12
C PHE A 146 -7.88 -6.34 15.89
N SER A 147 -8.05 -7.25 14.92
CA SER A 147 -9.30 -7.98 14.69
C SER A 147 -9.67 -8.91 15.85
N LEU A 148 -8.68 -9.56 16.47
CA LEU A 148 -8.87 -10.41 17.65
C LEU A 148 -9.32 -9.59 18.87
N HIS A 149 -8.67 -8.44 19.13
CA HIS A 149 -9.09 -7.54 20.19
C HIS A 149 -10.53 -7.06 20.00
N ASP A 150 -10.86 -6.63 18.78
CA ASP A 150 -12.19 -6.13 18.48
C ASP A 150 -13.27 -7.22 18.61
N GLY A 151 -12.99 -8.46 18.24
CA GLY A 151 -13.97 -9.54 18.34
C GLY A 151 -14.12 -10.16 19.73
N LYS A 152 -13.10 -10.06 20.59
CA LYS A 152 -13.15 -10.60 21.96
C LYS A 152 -13.55 -9.59 23.03
N VAL A 153 -13.23 -8.31 22.85
CA VAL A 153 -13.34 -7.29 23.91
C VAL A 153 -14.42 -6.27 23.62
N LYS A 154 -14.55 -5.83 22.37
CA LYS A 154 -15.47 -4.74 22.03
C LYS A 154 -16.90 -5.24 21.82
N LYS A 155 -17.85 -4.39 22.21
CA LYS A 155 -19.26 -4.59 21.89
C LYS A 155 -19.49 -4.31 20.41
N ARG A 156 -20.45 -5.03 19.79
CA ARG A 156 -20.73 -4.93 18.36
C ARG A 156 -21.16 -3.52 17.96
N GLU A 157 -21.81 -2.78 18.86
CA GLU A 157 -22.31 -1.42 18.65
C GLU A 157 -21.18 -0.37 18.60
N GLU A 158 -20.03 -0.68 19.20
CA GLU A 158 -18.85 0.20 19.20
C GLU A 158 -18.00 0.07 17.92
N LEU A 159 -18.26 -0.98 17.13
CA LEU A 159 -17.49 -1.33 15.95
C LEU A 159 -18.11 -0.68 14.70
N ASN A 160 -17.27 -0.19 13.79
CA ASN A 160 -17.75 0.15 12.45
C ASN A 160 -17.96 -1.11 11.59
N GLU A 161 -18.65 -1.00 10.46
CA GLU A 161 -19.05 -2.15 9.63
C GLU A 161 -17.89 -3.07 9.22
N ILE A 162 -16.74 -2.50 8.85
CA ILE A 162 -15.56 -3.31 8.52
C ILE A 162 -15.03 -4.00 9.78
N GLN A 163 -14.99 -3.31 10.92
CA GLN A 163 -14.52 -3.91 12.17
C GLN A 163 -15.42 -5.06 12.63
N LYS A 164 -16.74 -4.95 12.41
CA LYS A 164 -17.69 -6.04 12.66
C LYS A 164 -17.44 -7.24 11.75
N ARG A 165 -17.18 -7.01 10.47
CA ARG A 165 -16.87 -8.05 9.48
C ARG A 165 -15.58 -8.79 9.82
N GLU A 166 -14.55 -8.04 10.20
CA GLU A 166 -13.21 -8.57 10.45
C GLU A 166 -12.97 -9.04 11.88
N ALA A 167 -13.96 -8.92 12.77
CA ALA A 167 -13.83 -9.29 14.17
C ALA A 167 -13.62 -10.79 14.36
N LEU A 168 -12.55 -11.17 15.07
CA LEU A 168 -12.21 -12.56 15.35
C LEU A 168 -12.48 -12.94 16.80
N LYS A 169 -13.13 -14.08 17.00
CA LYS A 169 -13.48 -14.60 18.33
C LYS A 169 -12.39 -15.47 18.96
N SER A 170 -11.48 -16.01 18.15
CA SER A 170 -10.39 -16.88 18.59
C SER A 170 -9.14 -16.63 17.76
N VAL A 171 -7.98 -17.03 18.30
CA VAL A 171 -6.74 -17.03 17.53
C VAL A 171 -6.85 -18.14 16.47
N PRO A 172 -6.41 -17.91 15.23
CA PRO A 172 -6.32 -18.96 14.22
C PRO A 172 -5.47 -20.14 14.68
N ASP A 173 -5.78 -21.35 14.19
CA ASP A 173 -4.89 -22.50 14.35
C ASP A 173 -3.55 -22.25 13.62
N VAL A 174 -2.52 -22.98 14.02
CA VAL A 174 -1.15 -22.79 13.52
C VAL A 174 -1.08 -22.91 11.99
N LEU A 175 -1.78 -23.88 11.41
CA LEU A 175 -1.71 -24.14 9.97
C LEU A 175 -2.40 -23.00 9.19
N SER A 176 -3.61 -22.60 9.59
CA SER A 176 -4.32 -21.46 9.00
C SER A 176 -3.55 -20.15 9.17
N PHE A 177 -2.90 -19.96 10.31
CA PHE A 177 -2.06 -18.78 10.58
C PHE A 177 -0.83 -18.73 9.68
N LEU A 178 -0.04 -19.81 9.63
CA LEU A 178 1.15 -19.88 8.78
C LEU A 178 0.80 -19.74 7.30
N SER A 179 -0.31 -20.38 6.90
CA SER A 179 -0.88 -20.25 5.56
C SER A 179 -1.26 -18.82 5.22
N TYR A 180 -2.02 -18.16 6.10
CA TYR A 180 -2.32 -16.75 5.94
C TYR A 180 -1.07 -15.88 5.91
N MET A 181 -0.01 -16.17 6.68
CA MET A 181 1.20 -15.34 6.66
C MET A 181 2.02 -15.53 5.38
N PHE A 182 2.21 -16.78 4.96
CA PHE A 182 3.15 -17.17 3.91
C PHE A 182 2.51 -17.61 2.60
N HIS A 183 1.24 -17.31 2.34
CA HIS A 183 0.65 -17.67 1.04
C HIS A 183 1.39 -16.99 -0.13
N PHE A 184 1.72 -17.79 -1.15
CA PHE A 184 2.57 -17.39 -2.26
C PHE A 184 2.10 -16.13 -3.01
N GLN A 185 0.78 -15.85 -3.05
CA GLN A 185 0.25 -14.69 -3.78
C GLN A 185 0.73 -13.35 -3.22
N ALA A 186 0.99 -13.26 -1.91
CA ALA A 186 1.36 -12.00 -1.25
C ALA A 186 2.76 -11.98 -0.65
N VAL A 187 3.39 -13.14 -0.46
CA VAL A 187 4.56 -13.25 0.42
C VAL A 187 5.76 -12.41 -0.02
N LEU A 188 5.91 -12.15 -1.32
CA LEU A 188 7.05 -11.40 -1.86
C LEU A 188 6.80 -9.89 -1.95
N THR A 189 5.67 -9.49 -2.53
CA THR A 189 5.40 -8.08 -2.90
C THR A 189 4.10 -7.53 -2.31
N GLY A 190 3.40 -8.32 -1.49
CA GLY A 190 2.00 -8.05 -1.12
C GLY A 190 1.08 -8.19 -2.34
N PRO A 191 -0.12 -7.59 -2.32
CA PRO A 191 -0.73 -6.83 -1.22
C PRO A 191 -1.06 -7.63 0.04
N ALA A 192 -1.17 -6.94 1.17
CA ALA A 192 -1.83 -7.47 2.36
C ALA A 192 -3.35 -7.59 2.15
N CYS A 193 -3.96 -8.65 2.66
CA CYS A 193 -5.40 -8.89 2.65
C CYS A 193 -5.91 -9.20 4.06
N PHE A 194 -7.21 -9.16 4.28
CA PHE A 194 -7.79 -9.57 5.55
C PHE A 194 -7.77 -11.10 5.73
N TYR A 195 -7.64 -11.55 6.97
CA TYR A 195 -7.67 -12.97 7.30
C TYR A 195 -9.03 -13.61 6.98
N THR A 196 -10.13 -12.89 7.18
CA THR A 196 -11.48 -13.43 6.89
C THR A 196 -11.67 -13.67 5.40
N ASP A 197 -11.19 -12.76 4.55
CA ASP A 197 -11.15 -12.90 3.11
C ASP A 197 -10.32 -14.12 2.69
N TYR A 198 -9.15 -14.28 3.29
CA TYR A 198 -8.26 -15.41 3.02
C TYR A 198 -8.92 -16.75 3.35
N ILE A 199 -9.53 -16.88 4.53
CA ILE A 199 -10.21 -18.11 4.93
C ILE A 199 -11.47 -18.36 4.10
N ALA A 200 -12.22 -17.32 3.71
CA ALA A 200 -13.36 -17.48 2.81
C ALA A 200 -12.95 -18.04 1.43
N TRP A 201 -11.78 -17.65 0.93
CA TRP A 201 -11.20 -18.21 -0.30
C TRP A 201 -10.77 -19.67 -0.12
N ILE A 202 -10.05 -19.96 0.97
CA ILE A 202 -9.67 -21.33 1.35
C ILE A 202 -10.89 -22.24 1.48
N ASP A 203 -11.97 -21.76 2.08
CA ASP A 203 -13.18 -22.55 2.32
C ASP A 203 -14.04 -22.68 1.06
N GLY A 204 -13.73 -21.93 -0.01
CA GLY A 204 -14.48 -21.92 -1.26
C GLY A 204 -15.81 -21.19 -1.17
N THR A 205 -15.97 -20.32 -0.18
CA THR A 205 -17.15 -19.45 -0.01
C THR A 205 -16.98 -18.06 -0.63
N ALA A 206 -15.75 -17.73 -1.04
CA ALA A 206 -15.47 -16.52 -1.81
C ALA A 206 -15.83 -16.70 -3.30
N ALA A 207 -15.93 -15.58 -4.03
CA ALA A 207 -16.15 -15.56 -5.48
C ALA A 207 -17.43 -16.26 -5.97
N ILE A 208 -18.43 -16.50 -5.11
CA ILE A 208 -19.72 -17.05 -5.51
C ILE A 208 -20.54 -15.95 -6.21
N GLY A 209 -20.86 -16.18 -7.48
CA GLY A 209 -21.68 -15.30 -8.31
C GLY A 209 -23.18 -15.42 -8.05
N LYS A 210 -23.96 -14.62 -8.78
CA LYS A 210 -25.42 -14.59 -8.70
C LYS A 210 -26.07 -15.93 -9.07
N ASP A 211 -25.41 -16.72 -9.88
CA ASP A 211 -25.84 -18.05 -10.33
C ASP A 211 -25.39 -19.18 -9.38
N GLY A 212 -24.77 -18.83 -8.24
CA GLY A 212 -24.23 -19.79 -7.28
C GLY A 212 -22.94 -20.48 -7.73
N LYS A 213 -22.38 -20.10 -8.88
CA LYS A 213 -21.11 -20.64 -9.39
C LYS A 213 -19.96 -19.69 -9.09
N ILE A 214 -18.74 -20.21 -9.17
CA ILE A 214 -17.53 -19.38 -9.03
C ILE A 214 -17.47 -18.42 -10.22
N GLU A 215 -17.37 -17.14 -9.93
CA GLU A 215 -17.20 -16.09 -10.93
C GLU A 215 -15.88 -16.22 -11.67
N LYS A 216 -15.93 -15.98 -12.98
CA LYS A 216 -14.77 -16.19 -13.86
C LYS A 216 -13.85 -14.96 -13.88
N PRO A 217 -12.55 -15.09 -13.55
CA PRO A 217 -11.65 -13.94 -13.45
C PRO A 217 -11.03 -13.50 -14.78
N TRP A 218 -11.26 -14.21 -15.89
CA TRP A 218 -10.45 -14.13 -17.11
C TRP A 218 -10.29 -12.73 -17.70
N HIS A 219 -11.39 -11.97 -17.81
CA HIS A 219 -11.35 -10.61 -18.34
C HIS A 219 -10.53 -9.68 -17.44
N ALA A 220 -10.71 -9.78 -16.11
CA ALA A 220 -9.97 -8.97 -15.16
C ALA A 220 -8.47 -9.33 -15.16
N VAL A 221 -8.14 -10.62 -15.21
CA VAL A 221 -6.77 -11.12 -15.28
C VAL A 221 -6.09 -10.64 -16.56
N LEU A 222 -6.71 -10.83 -17.73
CA LEU A 222 -6.15 -10.39 -19.01
C LEU A 222 -5.89 -8.89 -19.02
N ASN A 223 -6.84 -8.08 -18.57
CA ASN A 223 -6.68 -6.62 -18.50
C ASN A 223 -5.52 -6.20 -17.57
N LYS A 224 -5.32 -6.89 -16.44
CA LYS A 224 -4.24 -6.58 -15.49
C LYS A 224 -2.89 -7.06 -16.02
N LEU A 225 -2.82 -8.22 -16.66
CA LEU A 225 -1.60 -8.70 -17.32
C LEU A 225 -1.17 -7.76 -18.46
N LEU A 226 -2.11 -7.33 -19.31
CA LEU A 226 -1.82 -6.35 -20.36
C LEU A 226 -1.31 -5.03 -19.79
N GLN A 227 -1.93 -4.52 -18.73
CA GLN A 227 -1.44 -3.32 -18.03
C GLN A 227 -0.03 -3.52 -17.47
N ALA A 228 0.23 -4.64 -16.80
CA ALA A 228 1.56 -4.94 -16.25
C ALA A 228 2.63 -5.02 -17.35
N VAL A 229 2.32 -5.61 -18.50
CA VAL A 229 3.20 -5.64 -19.68
C VAL A 229 3.45 -4.22 -20.20
N VAL A 230 2.42 -3.39 -20.37
CA VAL A 230 2.59 -2.00 -20.82
C VAL A 230 3.48 -1.21 -19.86
N PHE A 231 3.24 -1.30 -18.54
CA PHE A 231 4.10 -0.63 -17.56
C PHE A 231 5.53 -1.18 -17.55
N MET A 232 5.72 -2.47 -17.77
CA MET A 232 7.04 -3.08 -17.86
C MET A 232 7.80 -2.56 -19.07
N LEU A 233 7.16 -2.50 -20.25
CA LEU A 233 7.76 -1.92 -21.45
C LEU A 233 8.11 -0.45 -21.24
N LEU A 234 7.22 0.34 -20.63
CA LEU A 234 7.50 1.74 -20.29
C LEU A 234 8.73 1.86 -19.37
N TYR A 235 8.85 1.00 -18.35
CA TYR A 235 10.00 1.02 -17.45
C TYR A 235 11.30 0.61 -18.15
N VAL A 236 11.28 -0.47 -18.94
CA VAL A 236 12.47 -0.97 -19.64
C VAL A 236 12.99 0.01 -20.69
N PHE A 237 12.11 0.66 -21.45
CA PHE A 237 12.52 1.55 -22.54
C PHE A 237 12.76 3.00 -22.12
N LEU A 238 12.12 3.47 -21.03
CA LEU A 238 12.16 4.89 -20.65
C LEU A 238 12.65 5.12 -19.21
N GLY A 239 12.85 4.08 -18.40
CA GLY A 239 13.23 4.21 -16.99
C GLY A 239 14.51 5.00 -16.78
N ASP A 240 15.54 4.71 -17.58
CA ASP A 240 16.85 5.37 -17.48
C ASP A 240 16.83 6.84 -17.95
N CYS A 241 15.81 7.25 -18.71
CA CYS A 241 15.65 8.64 -19.15
C CYS A 241 15.13 9.55 -18.03
N PHE A 242 14.51 8.99 -16.99
CA PHE A 242 13.75 9.75 -15.99
C PHE A 242 14.20 9.41 -14.56
N THR A 243 15.50 9.45 -14.31
CA THR A 243 16.08 9.26 -12.97
C THR A 243 15.77 10.46 -12.06
N PRO A 244 15.58 10.25 -10.74
CA PRO A 244 15.21 11.33 -9.82
C PRO A 244 16.31 12.38 -9.62
N ASP A 245 17.57 12.02 -9.82
CA ASP A 245 18.73 12.90 -9.64
C ASP A 245 18.74 14.08 -10.63
N ILE A 246 18.13 13.87 -11.81
CA ILE A 246 17.94 14.88 -12.85
C ILE A 246 17.25 16.14 -12.31
N ILE A 247 16.34 16.00 -11.36
CA ILE A 247 15.56 17.14 -10.81
C ILE A 247 16.47 18.18 -10.15
N ILE A 248 17.54 17.74 -9.48
CA ILE A 248 18.48 18.62 -8.75
C ILE A 248 19.74 18.96 -9.54
N ASP A 249 19.89 18.41 -10.74
CA ASP A 249 20.98 18.75 -11.64
C ASP A 249 20.87 20.22 -12.10
N LYS A 250 22.02 20.88 -12.23
CA LYS A 250 22.14 22.31 -12.58
C LYS A 250 21.42 22.63 -13.87
N LYS A 251 21.47 21.73 -14.86
CA LYS A 251 20.79 21.90 -16.15
C LYS A 251 19.29 22.10 -15.98
N TYR A 252 18.65 21.31 -15.13
CA TYR A 252 17.19 21.32 -14.96
C TYR A 252 16.75 22.37 -13.95
N MET A 253 17.58 22.68 -12.96
CA MET A 253 17.35 23.79 -12.03
C MET A 253 17.40 25.17 -12.71
N ASN A 254 18.07 25.29 -13.86
CA ASN A 254 18.11 26.52 -14.66
C ASN A 254 16.92 26.68 -15.62
N LEU A 255 16.01 25.70 -15.69
CA LEU A 255 14.78 25.82 -16.48
C LEU A 255 13.85 26.86 -15.87
N ASN A 256 12.94 27.41 -16.68
CA ASN A 256 11.90 28.27 -16.13
C ASN A 256 10.94 27.47 -15.24
N TRP A 257 10.21 28.16 -14.37
CA TRP A 257 9.34 27.53 -13.37
C TRP A 257 8.34 26.52 -13.94
N ILE A 258 7.74 26.81 -15.08
CA ILE A 258 6.75 25.91 -15.70
C ILE A 258 7.42 24.64 -16.21
N GLN A 259 8.55 24.80 -16.91
CA GLN A 259 9.36 23.67 -17.39
C GLN A 259 9.88 22.81 -16.23
N GLY A 260 10.38 23.44 -15.16
CA GLY A 260 10.85 22.74 -13.97
C GLY A 260 9.75 21.91 -13.30
N LEU A 261 8.54 22.47 -13.15
CA LEU A 261 7.39 21.75 -12.60
C LEU A 261 6.93 20.59 -13.50
N PHE A 262 7.01 20.77 -14.82
CA PHE A 262 6.68 19.71 -15.78
C PHE A 262 7.69 18.56 -15.73
N ILE A 263 8.99 18.86 -15.69
CA ILE A 263 10.04 17.84 -15.52
C ILE A 263 9.89 17.12 -14.18
N LEU A 264 9.67 17.86 -13.08
CA LEU A 264 9.38 17.28 -11.77
C LEU A 264 8.20 16.31 -11.85
N TYR A 265 7.11 16.70 -12.52
CA TYR A 265 5.95 15.83 -12.68
C TYR A 265 6.29 14.55 -13.43
N ILE A 266 6.90 14.65 -14.62
CA ILE A 266 7.22 13.50 -15.47
C ILE A 266 8.17 12.55 -14.75
N VAL A 267 9.28 13.07 -14.22
CA VAL A 267 10.29 12.24 -13.52
C VAL A 267 9.63 11.48 -12.38
N MET A 268 8.88 12.18 -11.52
CA MET A 268 8.22 11.54 -10.38
C MET A 268 7.07 10.61 -10.79
N ALA A 269 6.45 10.81 -11.95
CA ALA A 269 5.49 9.87 -12.52
C ALA A 269 6.17 8.56 -12.96
N PHE A 270 7.34 8.64 -13.60
CA PHE A 270 8.12 7.47 -13.97
C PHE A 270 8.60 6.67 -12.75
N GLN A 271 8.91 7.32 -11.63
CA GLN A 271 9.26 6.64 -10.38
C GLN A 271 8.13 5.74 -9.83
N ARG A 272 6.87 5.93 -10.26
CA ARG A 272 5.74 5.08 -9.86
C ARG A 272 5.58 3.83 -10.74
N VAL A 273 6.11 3.84 -11.96
CA VAL A 273 5.90 2.76 -12.95
C VAL A 273 6.37 1.39 -12.44
N PRO A 274 7.53 1.22 -11.77
CA PRO A 274 7.92 -0.07 -11.18
C PRO A 274 6.89 -0.64 -10.20
N TYR A 275 6.27 0.23 -9.39
CA TYR A 275 5.21 -0.15 -8.46
C TYR A 275 3.94 -0.55 -9.22
N TYR A 276 3.61 0.12 -10.33
CA TYR A 276 2.50 -0.29 -11.19
C TYR A 276 2.72 -1.67 -11.81
N VAL A 277 3.95 -2.01 -12.21
CA VAL A 277 4.27 -3.37 -12.67
C VAL A 277 4.05 -4.37 -11.55
N ALA A 278 4.74 -4.21 -10.41
CA ALA A 278 4.73 -5.18 -9.33
C ALA A 278 3.34 -5.39 -8.72
N TRP A 279 2.60 -4.30 -8.46
CA TRP A 279 1.29 -4.39 -7.81
C TRP A 279 0.16 -4.79 -8.76
N THR A 280 0.23 -4.42 -10.05
CA THR A 280 -0.78 -4.89 -11.02
C THR A 280 -0.58 -6.37 -11.35
N LEU A 281 0.67 -6.84 -11.38
CA LEU A 281 0.98 -8.26 -11.54
C LEU A 281 0.52 -9.08 -10.33
N ALA A 282 0.78 -8.61 -9.11
CA ALA A 282 0.27 -9.24 -7.89
C ALA A 282 -1.27 -9.31 -7.89
N ASP A 283 -1.93 -8.23 -8.29
CA ASP A 283 -3.39 -8.20 -8.45
C ASP A 283 -3.88 -9.24 -9.49
N ALA A 284 -3.18 -9.41 -10.61
CA ALA A 284 -3.47 -10.47 -11.58
C ALA A 284 -3.32 -11.89 -10.97
N ILE A 285 -2.29 -12.13 -10.17
CA ILE A 285 -2.05 -13.40 -9.46
C ILE A 285 -3.20 -13.73 -8.50
N PHE A 286 -3.62 -12.76 -7.68
CA PHE A 286 -4.76 -12.92 -6.76
C PHE A 286 -6.07 -13.23 -7.50
N ASN A 287 -6.35 -12.52 -8.60
CA ASN A 287 -7.56 -12.77 -9.38
C ASN A 287 -7.51 -14.13 -10.08
N LEU A 288 -6.35 -14.50 -10.63
CA LEU A 288 -6.15 -15.77 -11.31
C LEU A 288 -6.32 -16.95 -10.36
N SER A 289 -6.00 -16.81 -9.07
CA SER A 289 -6.26 -17.85 -8.06
C SER A 289 -7.72 -17.89 -7.57
N GLY A 290 -8.62 -17.04 -8.11
CA GLY A 290 -10.00 -16.91 -7.69
C GLY A 290 -10.21 -16.13 -6.38
N PHE A 291 -9.18 -15.43 -5.87
CA PHE A 291 -9.25 -14.75 -4.58
C PHE A 291 -9.68 -13.27 -4.68
N GLY A 292 -9.58 -12.63 -5.85
CA GLY A 292 -9.79 -11.18 -5.92
C GLY A 292 -11.23 -10.67 -6.14
N PHE A 293 -12.26 -11.53 -6.06
CA PHE A 293 -13.65 -11.14 -6.28
C PHE A 293 -14.26 -10.43 -5.07
N LYS A 294 -14.84 -9.25 -5.30
CA LYS A 294 -15.45 -8.41 -4.26
C LYS A 294 -16.99 -8.42 -4.28
N GLY A 295 -17.59 -8.73 -5.42
CA GLY A 295 -19.02 -8.59 -5.66
C GLY A 295 -19.31 -7.96 -7.02
N TYR A 296 -20.43 -7.27 -7.14
CA TYR A 296 -20.84 -6.59 -8.37
C TYR A 296 -20.94 -5.09 -8.16
N ASP A 297 -20.68 -4.32 -9.21
CA ASP A 297 -20.91 -2.88 -9.21
C ASP A 297 -22.40 -2.53 -9.40
N SER A 298 -22.69 -1.22 -9.43
CA SER A 298 -24.04 -0.69 -9.68
C SER A 298 -24.63 -1.13 -11.02
N ASP A 299 -23.78 -1.44 -11.99
CA ASP A 299 -24.15 -1.85 -13.34
C ASP A 299 -24.26 -3.39 -13.45
N GLY A 300 -24.05 -4.10 -12.34
CA GLY A 300 -24.10 -5.55 -12.27
C GLY A 300 -22.88 -6.26 -12.84
N LYS A 301 -21.77 -5.57 -13.10
CA LYS A 301 -20.52 -6.17 -13.58
C LYS A 301 -19.66 -6.69 -12.42
N PRO A 302 -18.98 -7.84 -12.60
CA PRO A 302 -18.15 -8.44 -11.54
C PRO A 302 -16.93 -7.56 -11.23
N GLN A 303 -16.75 -7.25 -9.94
CA GLN A 303 -15.63 -6.48 -9.42
C GLN A 303 -14.51 -7.39 -8.91
N TRP A 304 -13.37 -7.32 -9.59
CA TRP A 304 -12.14 -8.04 -9.28
C TRP A 304 -11.09 -7.09 -8.68
N ASP A 305 -11.50 -6.38 -7.62
CA ASP A 305 -10.67 -5.41 -6.90
C ASP A 305 -10.70 -5.61 -5.37
N LEU A 306 -11.02 -6.82 -4.88
CA LEU A 306 -10.99 -7.16 -3.45
C LEU A 306 -9.58 -6.92 -2.88
N VAL A 307 -8.56 -7.37 -3.62
CA VAL A 307 -7.15 -7.23 -3.23
C VAL A 307 -6.36 -6.52 -4.33
N SER A 308 -6.72 -5.26 -4.60
CA SER A 308 -5.98 -4.37 -5.51
C SER A 308 -5.15 -3.35 -4.74
N ASN A 309 -3.81 -3.43 -4.84
CA ASN A 309 -2.95 -2.47 -4.14
C ASN A 309 -2.83 -1.12 -4.84
N VAL A 310 -3.19 -1.03 -6.11
CA VAL A 310 -3.09 0.22 -6.88
C VAL A 310 -4.16 0.29 -7.95
N LYS A 311 -4.61 1.53 -8.24
CA LYS A 311 -5.50 1.83 -9.36
C LYS A 311 -4.80 2.87 -10.26
N PRO A 312 -3.89 2.46 -11.17
CA PRO A 312 -2.95 3.36 -11.85
C PRO A 312 -3.66 4.54 -12.53
N TRP A 313 -4.72 4.25 -13.29
CA TRP A 313 -5.53 5.29 -13.93
C TRP A 313 -6.05 6.33 -12.94
N LYS A 314 -6.59 5.89 -11.80
CA LYS A 314 -7.12 6.79 -10.77
C LYS A 314 -6.00 7.57 -10.08
N VAL A 315 -4.83 6.98 -9.84
CA VAL A 315 -3.66 7.69 -9.29
C VAL A 315 -3.26 8.85 -10.21
N GLU A 316 -3.17 8.58 -11.52
CA GLU A 316 -2.72 9.58 -12.48
C GLU A 316 -3.81 10.60 -12.83
N THR A 317 -5.10 10.26 -12.78
CA THR A 317 -6.21 11.16 -13.18
C THR A 317 -6.97 11.83 -12.04
N ALA A 318 -6.78 11.41 -10.78
CA ALA A 318 -7.50 11.98 -9.64
C ALA A 318 -7.33 13.51 -9.52
N LEU A 319 -8.44 14.19 -9.22
CA LEU A 319 -8.53 15.66 -9.16
C LEU A 319 -8.14 16.24 -7.80
N ASN A 320 -7.95 15.39 -6.78
CA ASN A 320 -7.55 15.85 -5.45
C ASN A 320 -6.62 14.87 -4.76
N PHE A 321 -5.81 15.41 -3.85
CA PHE A 321 -4.77 14.69 -3.13
C PHE A 321 -5.29 13.45 -2.40
N LYS A 322 -6.48 13.54 -1.79
CA LYS A 322 -7.09 12.42 -1.07
C LYS A 322 -7.41 11.26 -2.03
N GLU A 323 -8.08 11.53 -3.14
CA GLU A 323 -8.43 10.50 -4.13
C GLU A 323 -7.21 9.83 -4.73
N THR A 324 -6.13 10.58 -4.95
CA THR A 324 -4.85 10.04 -5.42
C THR A 324 -4.27 9.05 -4.40
N LEU A 325 -4.23 9.42 -3.12
CA LEU A 325 -3.70 8.56 -2.06
C LEU A 325 -4.57 7.34 -1.79
N GLU A 326 -5.90 7.45 -1.92
CA GLU A 326 -6.80 6.30 -1.80
C GLU A 326 -6.67 5.30 -2.96
N ALA A 327 -6.02 5.69 -4.06
CA ALA A 327 -5.74 4.84 -5.21
C ALA A 327 -4.31 4.26 -5.24
N TRP A 328 -3.44 4.72 -4.33
CA TRP A 328 -2.03 4.33 -4.22
C TRP A 328 -1.82 3.50 -2.96
N ASN A 329 -1.23 2.31 -3.09
CA ASN A 329 -0.94 1.41 -1.98
C ASN A 329 -2.19 1.15 -1.09
N CYS A 330 -3.30 0.83 -1.74
CA CYS A 330 -4.64 0.76 -1.15
C CYS A 330 -4.69 -0.17 0.08
N CYS A 331 -4.03 -1.31 0.03
CA CYS A 331 -4.04 -2.28 1.14
C CYS A 331 -3.29 -1.74 2.37
N THR A 332 -2.17 -1.03 2.14
CA THR A 332 -1.48 -0.30 3.21
C THR A 332 -2.36 0.80 3.80
N MET A 333 -3.13 1.50 2.97
CA MET A 333 -4.10 2.50 3.47
C MET A 333 -5.20 1.86 4.33
N TYR A 334 -5.70 0.66 3.97
CA TYR A 334 -6.65 -0.08 4.81
C TYR A 334 -6.03 -0.49 6.16
N TRP A 335 -4.80 -1.01 6.14
CA TRP A 335 -4.05 -1.33 7.35
C TRP A 335 -3.88 -0.09 8.25
N LEU A 336 -3.35 1.01 7.70
CA LEU A 336 -3.14 2.27 8.41
C LEU A 336 -4.45 2.83 8.99
N ARG A 337 -5.55 2.71 8.24
CA ARG A 337 -6.86 3.11 8.75
C ARG A 337 -7.26 2.29 9.97
N ARG A 338 -7.02 0.98 9.92
CA ARG A 338 -7.45 0.01 10.93
C ARG A 338 -6.66 0.05 12.22
N VAL A 339 -5.34 0.19 12.13
CA VAL A 339 -4.43 0.11 13.28
C VAL A 339 -4.07 1.49 13.83
N ALA A 340 -4.23 2.56 13.05
CA ALA A 340 -3.94 3.92 13.49
C ALA A 340 -5.13 4.88 13.36
N TYR A 341 -5.65 5.15 12.16
CA TYR A 341 -6.58 6.27 11.95
C TYR A 341 -7.86 6.16 12.80
N ASP A 342 -8.52 4.99 12.76
CA ASP A 342 -9.74 4.74 13.52
C ASP A 342 -9.47 4.58 15.03
N ARG A 343 -8.21 4.32 15.41
CA ARG A 343 -7.77 4.12 16.79
C ARG A 343 -7.31 5.41 17.47
N ALA A 344 -6.86 6.40 16.68
CA ALA A 344 -6.31 7.64 17.19
C ALA A 344 -7.40 8.67 17.58
N PRO A 345 -7.12 9.56 18.54
CA PRO A 345 -8.01 10.68 18.87
C PRO A 345 -8.26 11.59 17.67
N LYS A 346 -9.49 12.12 17.54
CA LYS A 346 -9.97 12.84 16.33
C LYS A 346 -9.01 13.93 15.82
N GLY A 347 -8.38 14.69 16.72
CA GLY A 347 -7.45 15.77 16.37
C GLY A 347 -6.11 15.32 15.77
N TYR A 348 -5.65 14.11 16.11
CA TYR A 348 -4.32 13.61 15.74
C TYR A 348 -4.35 12.53 14.67
N ARG A 349 -5.54 12.05 14.25
CA ARG A 349 -5.68 10.92 13.33
C ARG A 349 -4.81 11.03 12.09
N THR A 350 -4.85 12.16 11.38
CA THR A 350 -4.06 12.34 10.17
C THR A 350 -2.56 12.29 10.48
N LEU A 351 -2.08 13.12 11.42
CA LEU A 351 -0.65 13.17 11.74
C LEU A 351 -0.13 11.80 12.23
N SER A 352 -0.82 11.15 13.16
CA SER A 352 -0.42 9.83 13.69
C SER A 352 -0.41 8.76 12.60
N THR A 353 -1.35 8.77 11.66
CA THR A 353 -1.36 7.83 10.53
C THR A 353 -0.17 8.04 9.59
N TYR A 354 0.16 9.29 9.26
CA TYR A 354 1.32 9.60 8.42
C TYR A 354 2.64 9.27 9.12
N LEU A 355 2.76 9.55 10.42
CA LEU A 355 3.93 9.15 11.22
C LEU A 355 4.11 7.64 11.25
N LEU A 356 3.03 6.89 11.51
CA LEU A 356 3.08 5.43 11.48
C LEU A 356 3.54 4.93 10.11
N SER A 357 3.01 5.52 9.03
CA SER A 357 3.45 5.20 7.68
C SER A 357 4.95 5.48 7.49
N ALA A 358 5.48 6.59 7.98
CA ALA A 358 6.91 6.89 7.89
C ALA A 358 7.77 5.85 8.61
N VAL A 359 7.41 5.52 9.86
CA VAL A 359 8.12 4.54 10.69
C VAL A 359 8.07 3.15 10.04
N TRP A 360 6.95 2.78 9.42
CA TRP A 360 6.81 1.52 8.70
C TRP A 360 7.70 1.42 7.46
N HIS A 361 8.03 2.52 6.79
CA HIS A 361 8.97 2.51 5.66
C HIS A 361 10.44 2.45 6.11
N GLY A 362 10.78 2.98 7.29
CA GLY A 362 12.09 2.78 7.92
C GLY A 362 12.73 4.05 8.49
N PHE A 363 14.07 4.03 8.57
CA PHE A 363 14.88 5.08 9.23
C PHE A 363 15.32 6.23 8.32
N PHE A 364 15.19 6.08 7.01
CA PHE A 364 15.58 7.11 6.06
C PHE A 364 14.75 8.39 6.24
N LEU A 365 15.42 9.52 6.48
CA LEU A 365 14.78 10.79 6.81
C LEU A 365 13.88 11.34 5.70
N GLY A 366 14.15 10.97 4.44
CA GLY A 366 13.30 11.30 3.30
C GLY A 366 11.86 10.79 3.44
N TYR A 367 11.66 9.65 4.13
CA TYR A 367 10.32 9.15 4.44
C TYR A 367 9.59 10.11 5.38
N TYR A 368 10.21 10.51 6.48
CA TYR A 368 9.59 11.40 7.47
C TYR A 368 9.22 12.75 6.85
N VAL A 369 10.12 13.33 6.06
CA VAL A 369 9.85 14.59 5.34
C VAL A 369 8.66 14.44 4.39
N THR A 370 8.61 13.35 3.63
CA THR A 370 7.51 13.06 2.70
C THR A 370 6.18 12.92 3.42
N PHE A 371 6.10 12.08 4.44
CA PHE A 371 4.84 11.79 5.11
C PHE A 371 4.35 12.98 5.94
N LEU A 372 5.24 13.75 6.57
CA LEU A 372 4.86 15.00 7.24
C LEU A 372 4.36 16.06 6.24
N THR A 373 5.02 16.18 5.09
CA THR A 373 4.55 17.06 3.99
C THR A 373 3.19 16.58 3.47
N GLY A 374 2.99 15.28 3.30
CA GLY A 374 1.72 14.68 2.92
C GLY A 374 0.60 14.92 3.94
N ALA A 375 0.91 14.89 5.24
CA ALA A 375 -0.04 15.23 6.30
C ALA A 375 -0.47 16.70 6.21
N LEU A 376 0.49 17.62 6.06
CA LEU A 376 0.23 19.05 5.86
C LEU A 376 -0.64 19.27 4.62
N PHE A 377 -0.30 18.65 3.49
CA PHE A 377 -1.02 18.79 2.22
C PHE A 377 -2.42 18.19 2.27
N THR A 378 -2.62 17.11 3.02
CA THR A 378 -3.95 16.53 3.23
C THR A 378 -4.88 17.47 4.01
N VAL A 379 -4.36 18.11 5.06
CA VAL A 379 -5.12 19.07 5.87
C VAL A 379 -5.38 20.35 5.07
N SER A 380 -4.39 20.86 4.34
CA SER A 380 -4.55 22.05 3.51
C SER A 380 -5.52 21.81 2.35
N ALA A 381 -5.39 20.70 1.61
CA ALA A 381 -6.30 20.36 0.51
C ALA A 381 -7.75 20.22 0.97
N ARG A 382 -7.99 19.66 2.16
CA ARG A 382 -9.33 19.59 2.76
C ARG A 382 -9.88 20.99 3.05
N THR A 383 -9.04 21.88 3.56
CA THR A 383 -9.42 23.25 3.89
C THR A 383 -9.72 24.06 2.63
N ILE A 384 -8.86 23.97 1.61
CA ILE A 384 -9.05 24.59 0.29
C ILE A 384 -10.38 24.12 -0.33
N ARG A 385 -10.61 22.81 -0.37
CA ARG A 385 -11.85 22.25 -0.94
C ARG A 385 -13.09 22.79 -0.22
N ARG A 386 -13.05 22.89 1.10
CA ARG A 386 -14.17 23.42 1.91
C ARG A 386 -14.43 24.90 1.65
N CYS A 387 -13.39 25.70 1.45
CA CYS A 387 -13.50 27.16 1.28
C CYS A 387 -13.80 27.59 -0.16
N LEU A 388 -13.25 26.85 -1.15
CA LEU A 388 -13.27 27.26 -2.55
C LEU A 388 -14.25 26.46 -3.42
N ARG A 389 -14.37 25.13 -3.26
CA ARG A 389 -15.06 24.28 -4.25
C ARG A 389 -16.46 24.76 -4.60
N TRP A 390 -17.26 25.08 -3.59
CA TRP A 390 -18.66 25.51 -3.73
C TRP A 390 -18.80 26.76 -4.60
N ARG A 391 -17.82 27.68 -4.57
CA ARG A 391 -17.79 28.92 -5.37
C ARG A 391 -17.68 28.64 -6.87
N PHE A 392 -17.12 27.49 -7.25
CA PHE A 392 -16.95 27.05 -8.63
C PHE A 392 -18.07 26.12 -9.12
N GLN A 393 -19.08 25.81 -8.30
CA GLN A 393 -20.17 24.89 -8.69
C GLN A 393 -21.34 25.57 -9.42
N ARG A 394 -21.25 26.89 -9.67
CA ARG A 394 -22.38 27.68 -10.23
C ARG A 394 -22.74 27.31 -11.67
N ASN A 395 -21.75 26.96 -12.49
CA ASN A 395 -21.97 26.55 -13.87
C ASN A 395 -20.91 25.51 -14.29
N GLU A 396 -21.13 24.91 -15.45
CA GLU A 396 -20.26 23.83 -15.94
C GLU A 396 -18.84 24.30 -16.24
N PHE A 397 -18.67 25.49 -16.81
CA PHE A 397 -17.36 26.05 -17.13
C PHE A 397 -16.49 26.21 -15.87
N LEU A 398 -17.02 26.84 -14.82
CA LEU A 398 -16.31 27.04 -13.56
C LEU A 398 -15.99 25.71 -12.87
N ARG A 399 -16.88 24.73 -12.95
CA ARG A 399 -16.64 23.38 -12.42
C ARG A 399 -15.47 22.71 -13.15
N ARG A 400 -15.47 22.72 -14.49
CA ARG A 400 -14.38 22.15 -15.30
C ARG A 400 -13.05 22.90 -15.07
N LEU A 401 -13.09 24.23 -14.93
CA LEU A 401 -11.92 25.03 -14.58
C LEU A 401 -11.35 24.63 -13.21
N TYR A 402 -12.21 24.49 -12.19
CA TYR A 402 -11.80 24.02 -10.87
C TYR A 402 -11.19 22.61 -10.93
N ASP A 403 -11.81 21.70 -11.69
CA ASP A 403 -11.32 20.34 -11.86
C ASP A 403 -9.94 20.32 -12.54
N LEU A 404 -9.72 21.12 -13.59
CA LEU A 404 -8.42 21.26 -14.25
C LEU A 404 -7.35 21.85 -13.31
N LEU A 405 -7.67 22.93 -12.61
CA LEU A 405 -6.74 23.58 -11.67
C LEU A 405 -6.36 22.64 -10.52
N THR A 406 -7.34 21.96 -9.93
CA THR A 406 -7.09 21.03 -8.84
C THR A 406 -6.38 19.77 -9.29
N PHE A 407 -6.62 19.31 -10.53
CA PHE A 407 -5.83 18.25 -11.15
C PHE A 407 -4.35 18.63 -11.21
N VAL A 408 -4.01 19.76 -11.88
CA VAL A 408 -2.61 20.21 -12.05
C VAL A 408 -1.93 20.40 -10.70
N VAL A 409 -2.56 21.12 -9.77
CA VAL A 409 -2.01 21.37 -8.43
C VAL A 409 -1.83 20.06 -7.66
N THR A 410 -2.75 19.11 -7.77
CA THR A 410 -2.65 17.81 -7.09
C THR A 410 -1.46 17.01 -7.61
N LYS A 411 -1.23 16.97 -8.92
CA LYS A 411 -0.09 16.22 -9.50
C LYS A 411 1.24 16.84 -9.10
N ILE A 412 1.35 18.16 -9.17
CA ILE A 412 2.55 18.88 -8.75
C ILE A 412 2.79 18.68 -7.24
N ALA A 413 1.74 18.83 -6.40
CA ALA A 413 1.85 18.64 -4.96
C ALA A 413 2.26 17.22 -4.58
N LEU A 414 1.76 16.21 -5.29
CA LEU A 414 2.20 14.82 -5.11
C LEU A 414 3.67 14.66 -5.46
N SER A 415 4.10 15.07 -6.65
CA SER A 415 5.50 14.95 -7.09
C SER A 415 6.46 15.71 -6.17
N TYR A 416 6.07 16.90 -5.73
CA TYR A 416 6.83 17.68 -4.76
C TYR A 416 6.92 16.99 -3.39
N ALA A 417 5.81 16.47 -2.88
CA ALA A 417 5.80 15.79 -1.59
C ALA A 417 6.59 14.48 -1.60
N SER A 418 6.57 13.73 -2.71
CA SER A 418 7.22 12.41 -2.82
C SER A 418 8.69 12.46 -3.23
N TYR A 419 9.22 13.61 -3.67
CA TYR A 419 10.63 13.70 -4.06
C TYR A 419 11.62 13.24 -2.98
N PRO A 420 11.51 13.69 -1.70
CA PRO A 420 12.40 13.20 -0.64
C PRO A 420 12.27 11.70 -0.36
N PHE A 421 11.10 11.11 -0.61
CA PHE A 421 10.89 9.67 -0.45
C PHE A 421 11.77 8.87 -1.41
N VAL A 422 11.83 9.30 -2.67
CA VAL A 422 12.61 8.64 -3.71
C VAL A 422 14.11 8.83 -3.46
N MET A 423 14.52 10.02 -3.02
CA MET A 423 15.93 10.30 -2.72
C MET A 423 16.42 9.65 -1.41
N LEU A 424 15.51 9.15 -0.55
CA LEU A 424 15.74 8.54 0.78
C LEU A 424 16.40 9.45 1.83
N HIS A 425 17.34 10.30 1.43
CA HIS A 425 18.15 11.13 2.33
C HIS A 425 17.58 12.54 2.48
N LEU A 426 17.84 13.15 3.64
CA LEU A 426 17.38 14.49 3.96
C LEU A 426 18.00 15.57 3.06
N GLY A 427 19.30 15.44 2.75
CA GLY A 427 20.08 16.46 2.02
C GLY A 427 19.48 16.83 0.65
N PRO A 428 19.35 15.87 -0.29
CA PRO A 428 18.77 16.14 -1.61
C PRO A 428 17.33 16.68 -1.54
N GLY A 429 16.50 16.12 -0.64
CA GLY A 429 15.12 16.56 -0.47
C GLY A 429 15.01 18.01 0.04
N LEU A 430 15.79 18.38 1.05
CA LEU A 430 15.83 19.76 1.56
C LEU A 430 16.46 20.73 0.57
N TYR A 431 17.49 20.30 -0.15
CA TYR A 431 18.10 21.10 -1.21
C TYR A 431 17.06 21.43 -2.28
N PHE A 432 16.33 20.43 -2.77
CA PHE A 432 15.23 20.62 -3.71
C PHE A 432 14.16 21.57 -3.16
N TYR A 433 13.69 21.37 -1.92
CA TYR A 433 12.69 22.27 -1.32
C TYR A 433 13.17 23.71 -1.19
N ARG A 434 14.45 23.92 -0.87
CA ARG A 434 15.06 25.24 -0.82
C ARG A 434 15.12 25.90 -2.19
N GLN A 435 15.48 25.16 -3.25
CA GLN A 435 15.48 25.70 -4.62
C GLN A 435 14.07 26.06 -5.10
N MET A 436 13.06 25.33 -4.62
CA MET A 436 11.66 25.65 -4.84
C MET A 436 11.11 26.67 -3.81
N TYR A 437 11.96 27.30 -3.00
CA TYR A 437 11.61 28.28 -1.97
C TYR A 437 10.52 27.83 -0.98
N PHE A 438 10.39 26.52 -0.76
CA PHE A 438 9.32 25.92 0.07
C PHE A 438 7.90 26.40 -0.32
N PHE A 439 7.68 26.78 -1.58
CA PHE A 439 6.48 27.52 -1.98
C PHE A 439 5.17 26.77 -1.68
N LEU A 440 5.14 25.44 -1.84
CA LEU A 440 3.95 24.64 -1.52
C LEU A 440 3.74 24.45 -0.03
N HIS A 441 4.81 24.38 0.78
CA HIS A 441 4.66 24.36 2.25
C HIS A 441 4.05 25.67 2.74
N PHE A 442 4.56 26.81 2.30
CA PHE A 442 4.00 28.11 2.65
C PHE A 442 2.57 28.28 2.15
N SER A 443 2.27 27.85 0.91
CA SER A 443 0.92 27.85 0.36
C SER A 443 -0.04 26.98 1.17
N ALA A 444 0.41 25.81 1.63
CA ALA A 444 -0.38 24.91 2.47
C ALA A 444 -0.65 25.51 3.86
N LEU A 445 0.35 26.15 4.48
CA LEU A 445 0.19 26.85 5.75
C LEU A 445 -0.77 28.04 5.63
N PHE A 446 -0.62 28.85 4.57
CA PHE A 446 -1.55 29.93 4.23
C PHE A 446 -2.99 29.41 4.10
N ALA A 447 -3.16 28.31 3.36
CA ALA A 447 -4.46 27.70 3.14
C ALA A 447 -5.13 27.18 4.43
N ILE A 448 -4.35 26.81 5.45
CA ILE A 448 -4.88 26.36 6.74
C ILE A 448 -5.20 27.57 7.63
N LEU A 449 -4.29 28.54 7.72
CA LEU A 449 -4.33 29.61 8.72
C LEU A 449 -5.13 30.84 8.28
N LEU A 450 -5.02 31.24 7.02
CA LEU A 450 -5.54 32.52 6.52
C LEU A 450 -6.72 32.35 5.58
N LEU A 451 -6.72 31.33 4.70
CA LEU A 451 -7.80 31.13 3.74
C LEU A 451 -9.20 31.06 4.37
N PRO A 452 -9.44 30.34 5.50
CA PRO A 452 -10.77 30.32 6.11
C PRO A 452 -11.23 31.67 6.68
N ARG A 453 -10.30 32.59 6.95
CA ARG A 453 -10.61 33.95 7.43
C ARG A 453 -10.94 34.89 6.28
N ILE A 454 -10.26 34.73 5.14
CA ILE A 454 -10.44 35.57 3.95
C ILE A 454 -11.63 35.09 3.11
N LEU A 455 -11.71 33.78 2.88
CA LEU A 455 -12.76 33.10 2.10
C LEU A 455 -13.38 32.00 2.96
N PRO A 456 -14.37 32.33 3.80
CA PRO A 456 -14.92 31.36 4.72
C PRO A 456 -15.58 30.18 3.98
N PRO A 457 -15.62 29.00 4.64
CA PRO A 457 -16.45 27.87 4.22
C PRO A 457 -17.89 28.28 3.94
N GLU A 458 -18.56 27.51 3.07
CA GLU A 458 -20.00 27.62 2.90
C GLU A 458 -20.71 27.47 4.26
N SER A 459 -21.50 28.46 4.64
CA SER A 459 -22.37 28.40 5.80
C SER A 459 -23.46 27.37 5.52
N LYS A 460 -23.39 26.21 6.19
CA LYS A 460 -24.51 25.28 6.16
C LYS A 460 -25.72 25.98 6.79
N PRO A 461 -26.88 26.08 6.10
CA PRO A 461 -28.08 26.54 6.77
C PRO A 461 -28.37 25.58 7.94
N ILE A 462 -28.60 26.14 9.12
CA ILE A 462 -29.07 25.40 10.28
C ILE A 462 -30.40 24.77 9.86
N GLN A 463 -30.46 23.46 9.68
CA GLN A 463 -31.74 22.79 9.54
C GLN A 463 -32.47 22.94 10.87
N ILE A 464 -33.55 23.71 10.86
CA ILE A 464 -34.50 23.88 11.97
C ILE A 464 -35.21 22.52 12.17
N GLY A 465 -34.50 21.58 12.76
CA GLY A 465 -34.93 20.19 12.98
C GLY A 465 -34.19 19.54 14.14
N ASP A 466 -32.94 19.97 14.38
CA ASP A 466 -32.10 19.45 15.48
C ASP A 466 -32.33 20.15 16.83
N VAL A 467 -33.17 21.19 16.91
CA VAL A 467 -33.48 21.91 18.17
C VAL A 467 -34.65 21.29 18.95
N LYS A 468 -35.44 20.38 18.35
CA LYS A 468 -36.61 19.77 19.02
C LYS A 468 -36.35 18.44 19.74
N LYS A 469 -35.08 18.02 19.93
CA LYS A 469 -34.75 16.79 20.68
C LYS A 469 -33.98 17.02 21.99
N SER A 470 -33.94 18.26 22.50
CA SER A 470 -33.32 18.59 23.78
C SER A 470 -34.19 19.50 24.64
N SER A 471 -35.48 19.17 24.77
CA SER A 471 -36.35 19.69 25.82
C SER A 471 -37.04 18.54 26.51
#